data_AF-A0A7J2VCQ9-F1
#
_entry.id   AF-A0A7J2VCQ9-F1
#
_cell.length_a   1.000
_cell.length_b   1.000
_cell.length_c   1.000
_cell.angle_alpha   90.00
_cell.angle_beta   90.00
_cell.angle_gamma   90.00
#
_symmetry.space_group_name_H-M   'P 1'
#
loop_
_entity.id
_entity.type
_entity.pdbx_description
1 polymer ?
#
loop_
_entity_poly.entity_id
_entity_poly.type
_entity_poly.pdbx_seq_one_letter_code
_entity_poly.pdbx_strand_id
1 'polypeptide(L)'
;MEIKAAQEYIKSTYYERDSTRGLYSTFTWFVEEVGELADALIKLDKKSLEEELADVFAWLLSVANLVGVDLDEAFRKKYLTTEK
;
A
#
# COMPACT_ATOMS: atom_id res chain seq x y z
N MET A 1 2.57 0.56 -14.77
CA MET A 1 1.20 0.86 -14.32
C MET A 1 1.24 2.18 -13.57
N GLU A 2 0.29 3.09 -13.79
CA GLU A 2 0.18 4.32 -12.99
C GLU A 2 -0.35 3.98 -11.58
N ILE A 3 0.00 4.77 -10.55
CA ILE A 3 -0.42 4.51 -9.15
C ILE A 3 -1.94 4.35 -9.05
N LYS A 4 -2.69 5.19 -9.78
CA LYS A 4 -4.15 5.13 -9.86
C LYS A 4 -4.67 3.79 -10.38
N ALA A 5 -4.05 3.24 -11.43
CA ALA A 5 -4.43 1.94 -11.97
C ALA A 5 -4.12 0.79 -10.98
N ALA A 6 -3.01 0.89 -10.23
CA ALA A 6 -2.70 -0.04 -9.16
C ALA A 6 -3.76 0.01 -8.06
N GLN A 7 -4.14 1.22 -7.64
CA GLN A 7 -5.14 1.43 -6.60
C GLN A 7 -6.50 0.84 -6.97
N GLU A 8 -6.96 1.06 -8.19
CA GLU A 8 -8.23 0.50 -8.70
C GLU A 8 -8.17 -1.03 -8.85
N TYR A 9 -7.02 -1.58 -9.24
CA TYR A 9 -6.82 -3.03 -9.26
C TYR A 9 -6.94 -3.64 -7.84
N ILE A 10 -6.26 -3.07 -6.85
CA ILE A 10 -6.38 -3.51 -5.45
C ILE A 10 -7.82 -3.35 -4.94
N LYS A 11 -8.48 -2.25 -5.28
CA LYS A 11 -9.88 -2.00 -4.90
C LYS A 11 -10.82 -3.06 -5.47
N SER A 12 -10.76 -3.29 -6.77
CA SER A 12 -11.62 -4.26 -7.45
C SER A 12 -11.40 -5.70 -6.97
N THR A 13 -10.20 -6.02 -6.50
CA THR A 13 -9.84 -7.38 -6.05
C THR A 13 -10.12 -7.62 -4.57
N TYR A 14 -9.88 -6.63 -3.69
CA TYR A 14 -9.81 -6.86 -2.24
C TYR A 14 -10.75 -6.00 -1.39
N TYR A 15 -11.40 -4.97 -1.96
CA TYR A 15 -12.14 -3.98 -1.17
C TYR A 15 -13.27 -4.57 -0.33
N GLU A 16 -14.02 -5.55 -0.83
CA GLU A 16 -15.11 -6.17 -0.07
C GLU A 16 -14.59 -6.86 1.20
N ARG A 17 -13.51 -7.63 1.06
CA ARG A 17 -12.84 -8.31 2.18
C ARG A 17 -12.25 -7.32 3.16
N ASP A 18 -11.59 -6.29 2.66
CA ASP A 18 -10.92 -5.27 3.47
C ASP A 18 -11.96 -4.43 4.24
N SER A 19 -13.07 -4.09 3.59
CA SER A 19 -14.18 -3.36 4.19
C SER A 19 -14.86 -4.19 5.29
N THR A 20 -15.04 -5.49 5.05
CA THR A 20 -15.60 -6.43 6.04
C THR A 20 -14.69 -6.58 7.26
N ARG A 21 -13.37 -6.69 7.05
CA ARG A 21 -12.36 -6.75 8.12
C ARG A 21 -12.24 -5.42 8.89
N GLY A 22 -12.51 -4.31 8.22
CA GLY A 22 -12.45 -2.96 8.81
C GLY A 22 -11.07 -2.32 8.76
N LEU A 23 -11.05 -0.99 8.95
CA LEU A 23 -9.86 -0.15 8.78
C LEU A 23 -8.70 -0.57 9.68
N TYR A 24 -8.92 -0.68 10.99
CA TYR A 24 -7.84 -0.93 11.95
C TYR A 24 -7.21 -2.31 11.76
N SER A 25 -8.03 -3.34 11.53
CA SER A 25 -7.51 -4.68 11.25
C SER A 25 -6.80 -4.74 9.90
N THR A 26 -7.26 -4.00 8.88
CA THR A 26 -6.53 -3.87 7.61
C THR A 26 -5.20 -3.14 7.80
N PHE A 27 -5.16 -2.10 8.65
CA PHE A 27 -3.93 -1.41 9.01
C PHE A 27 -2.96 -2.30 9.80
N THR A 28 -3.44 -3.25 10.60
CA THR A 28 -2.58 -4.24 11.25
C THR A 28 -1.82 -5.08 10.24
N TRP A 29 -2.49 -5.56 9.18
CA TRP A 29 -1.83 -6.30 8.10
C TRP A 29 -0.82 -5.44 7.34
N PHE A 30 -1.14 -4.17 7.08
CA PHE A 30 -0.15 -3.24 6.52
C PHE A 30 1.12 -3.14 7.39
N VAL A 31 0.99 -3.07 8.72
CA VAL A 31 2.14 -3.00 9.63
C VAL A 31 2.89 -4.34 9.68
N GLU A 32 2.20 -5.46 9.54
CA GLU A 32 2.80 -6.79 9.43
C GLU A 32 3.76 -6.88 8.24
N GLU A 33 3.33 -6.49 7.03
CA GLU A 33 4.21 -6.51 5.85
C GLU A 33 5.37 -5.52 5.96
N VAL A 34 5.19 -4.40 6.66
CA VAL A 34 6.33 -3.50 6.96
C VAL A 34 7.36 -4.19 7.85
N GLY A 35 6.90 -5.07 8.75
CA GLY A 35 7.76 -5.94 9.56
C GLY A 35 8.48 -7.00 8.72
N GLU A 36 7.79 -7.64 7.78
CA GLU A 36 8.39 -8.62 6.86
C GLU A 36 9.44 -7.94 5.96
N LEU A 37 9.13 -6.76 5.42
CA LEU A 37 10.09 -5.93 4.68
C LEU A 37 11.33 -5.60 5.52
N ALA A 38 11.16 -5.27 6.80
CA ALA A 38 12.29 -4.98 7.69
C ALA A 38 13.18 -6.22 7.88
N ASP A 39 12.60 -7.40 8.04
CA ASP A 39 13.33 -8.66 8.15
C ASP A 39 14.08 -9.01 6.85
N ALA A 40 13.45 -8.84 5.69
CA ALA A 40 14.07 -9.03 4.38
C ALA A 40 15.27 -8.09 4.17
N LEU A 41 15.16 -6.82 4.61
CA LEU A 41 16.25 -5.84 4.58
C LEU A 41 17.43 -6.26 5.47
N ILE A 42 17.16 -6.73 6.69
CA ILE A 42 18.20 -7.19 7.61
C ILE A 42 18.94 -8.40 7.05
N LYS A 43 18.21 -9.32 6.42
CA LYS A 43 18.77 -10.55 5.83
C LYS A 43 19.46 -10.33 4.48
N LEU A 44 19.29 -9.17 3.86
CA LEU A 44 19.74 -8.87 2.49
C LEU A 44 19.23 -9.89 1.46
N ASP A 45 18.05 -10.48 1.72
CA ASP A 45 17.41 -11.42 0.82
C ASP A 45 16.71 -10.66 -0.31
N LYS A 46 17.39 -10.57 -1.46
CA LYS A 46 16.87 -9.86 -2.63
C LYS A 46 15.54 -10.39 -3.14
N LYS A 47 15.26 -11.69 -2.96
CA LYS A 47 14.02 -12.28 -3.45
C LYS A 47 12.86 -11.85 -2.57
N SER A 48 13.01 -11.99 -1.25
CA SER A 48 12.00 -11.51 -0.29
C SER A 48 11.81 -10.00 -0.41
N LEU A 49 12.88 -9.21 -0.61
CA LEU A 49 12.75 -7.76 -0.76
C LEU A 49 11.78 -7.32 -1.86
N GLU A 50 11.77 -8.00 -3.01
CA GLU A 50 10.85 -7.66 -4.09
C GLU A 50 9.39 -7.96 -3.72
N GLU A 51 9.16 -9.10 -3.06
CA GLU A 51 7.86 -9.55 -2.56
C GLU A 51 7.32 -8.58 -1.49
N GLU A 52 8.10 -8.32 -0.43
CA GLU A 52 7.65 -7.46 0.67
C GLU A 52 7.44 -6.01 0.25
N LEU A 53 8.24 -5.49 -0.70
CA LEU A 53 8.01 -4.14 -1.25
C LEU A 53 6.68 -4.06 -2.00
N ALA A 54 6.32 -5.12 -2.74
CA ALA A 54 5.05 -5.19 -3.44
C ALA A 54 3.88 -5.29 -2.45
N ASP A 55 4.02 -6.11 -1.40
CA ASP A 55 2.97 -6.30 -0.39
C ASP A 55 2.74 -5.04 0.44
N VAL A 56 3.80 -4.38 0.92
CA VAL A 56 3.69 -3.07 1.59
C VAL A 56 2.96 -2.06 0.71
N PHE A 57 3.24 -2.02 -0.60
CA PHE A 57 2.54 -1.14 -1.52
C PHE A 57 1.07 -1.53 -1.69
N ALA A 58 0.76 -2.82 -1.87
CA ALA A 58 -0.60 -3.32 -2.01
C ALA A 58 -1.47 -2.99 -0.78
N TRP A 59 -0.94 -3.21 0.42
CA TRP A 59 -1.65 -2.91 1.66
C TRP A 59 -1.84 -1.42 1.91
N LEU A 60 -0.86 -0.58 1.52
CA LEU A 60 -1.04 0.87 1.54
C LEU A 60 -2.20 1.30 0.62
N LEU A 61 -2.32 0.70 -0.57
CA LEU A 61 -3.43 0.96 -1.49
C LEU A 61 -4.77 0.48 -0.90
N SER A 62 -4.81 -0.67 -0.22
CA SER A 62 -6.00 -1.13 0.52
C SER A 62 -6.42 -0.14 1.59
N VAL A 63 -5.49 0.38 2.40
CA VAL A 63 -5.77 1.41 3.39
C VAL A 63 -6.32 2.68 2.72
N ALA A 64 -5.67 3.16 1.65
CA ALA A 64 -6.11 4.33 0.90
C ALA A 64 -7.54 4.18 0.36
N ASN A 65 -7.88 2.99 -0.16
CA ASN A 65 -9.22 2.66 -0.62
C ASN A 65 -10.26 2.69 0.50
N LEU A 66 -9.94 2.17 1.68
CA LEU A 66 -10.86 2.18 2.83
C LEU A 66 -11.13 3.59 3.36
N VAL A 67 -10.12 4.48 3.33
CA VAL A 67 -10.27 5.87 3.81
C VAL A 67 -10.68 6.86 2.71
N GLY A 68 -10.85 6.39 1.47
CA GLY A 68 -11.30 7.21 0.35
C GLY A 68 -10.27 8.23 -0.16
N VAL A 69 -8.98 7.89 -0.11
CA VAL A 69 -7.89 8.75 -0.60
C VAL A 69 -7.39 8.26 -1.95
N ASP A 70 -7.38 9.12 -2.97
CA ASP A 70 -6.65 8.87 -4.22
C ASP A 70 -5.15 9.11 -3.97
N LEU A 71 -4.36 8.04 -4.01
CA LEU A 71 -2.94 8.09 -3.65
C LEU A 71 -2.09 8.79 -4.73
N ASP A 72 -2.48 8.70 -6.01
CA ASP A 72 -1.79 9.37 -7.10
C ASP A 72 -1.95 10.90 -6.97
N GLU A 73 -3.18 11.37 -6.76
CA GLU A 73 -3.46 12.79 -6.52
C GLU A 73 -2.78 13.30 -5.24
N ALA A 74 -2.85 12.53 -4.15
CA ALA A 74 -2.19 12.89 -2.88
C ALA A 74 -0.66 13.01 -3.04
N PHE A 75 -0.03 12.10 -3.78
CA PHE A 75 1.41 12.14 -4.06
C PHE A 75 1.78 13.36 -4.91
N ARG A 76 1.04 13.60 -6.00
CA ARG A 76 1.25 14.75 -6.89
C ARG A 76 1.16 16.08 -6.14
N LYS A 77 0.11 16.25 -5.32
CA LYS A 77 -0.09 17.45 -4.49
C LYS A 77 1.02 17.68 -3.48
N LYS A 78 1.65 16.62 -2.97
CA LYS A 78 2.69 16.76 -1.94
C LYS A 78 4.09 16.95 -2.51
N TYR A 79 4.39 16.33 -3.66
CA TYR A 79 5.77 16.22 -4.15
C TYR A 79 6.00 16.79 -5.55
N LEU A 80 4.97 16.93 -6.39
CA LEU A 80 5.13 17.38 -7.78
C LEU A 80 4.63 18.81 -8.03
N THR A 81 3.84 19.39 -7.13
CA THR A 81 3.52 20.82 -7.18
C THR A 81 4.67 21.63 -6.58
N THR A 82 5.34 22.40 -7.44
CA THR A 82 6.54 23.22 -7.17
C THR A 82 6.26 24.50 -6.37
N GLU A 83 5.25 24.52 -5.51
CA GLU A 83 5.04 25.65 -4.60
C GLU A 83 5.70 25.34 -3.25
N LYS A 84 7.00 25.60 -3.20
CA LYS A 84 7.74 25.90 -1.97
C LYS A 84 8.22 27.34 -2.05
#